data_AF-A0A840EWU1-F1
#
_entry.id   AF-A0A840EWU1-F1
#
_cell.length_a   1.000
_cell.length_b   1.000
_cell.length_c   1.000
_cell.angle_alpha   90.00
_cell.angle_beta   90.00
_cell.angle_gamma   90.00
#
_symmetry.space_group_name_H-M   'P 1'
#
loop_
_entity.id
_entity.type
_entity.pdbx_description
1 polymer ?
#
loop_
_entity_poly.entity_id
_entity_poly.type
_entity_poly.pdbx_seq_one_letter_code
_entity_poly.pdbx_strand_id
1 'polypeptide(L)'
;MGMGSLMTGGGIGPSPSERAMAERFDRIDELRAEALDLERQAVADRHPPLRTAGSYLQMLTEAEADDLERRALRLRRRAAELEWELGK
;
A
#
# COMPACT_ATOMS: atom_id res chain seq x y z
N MET A 1 -38.74 -16.63 38.58
CA MET A 1 -39.13 -15.26 38.18
C MET A 1 -37.96 -14.65 37.43
N GLY A 2 -38.19 -14.21 36.17
CA GLY A 2 -37.32 -13.37 35.32
C GLY A 2 -35.92 -13.92 35.01
N MET A 3 -35.71 -14.77 34.01
CA MET A 3 -35.61 -14.44 32.57
C MET A 3 -34.73 -13.23 32.27
N GLY A 4 -33.67 -13.45 31.48
CA GLY A 4 -33.10 -12.39 30.65
C GLY A 4 -31.61 -12.16 30.77
N SER A 5 -30.80 -13.22 30.69
CA SER A 5 -29.45 -13.08 30.13
C SER A 5 -29.61 -12.52 28.71
N LEU A 6 -29.36 -11.22 28.51
CA LEU A 6 -29.37 -10.59 27.18
C LEU A 6 -28.07 -10.94 26.45
N MET A 7 -27.96 -12.21 26.11
CA MET A 7 -27.19 -12.67 24.96
C MET A 7 -28.12 -12.64 23.75
N THR A 8 -28.20 -11.49 23.08
CA THR A 8 -28.64 -11.35 21.68
C THR A 8 -27.88 -10.14 21.13
N GLY A 9 -26.82 -10.26 20.34
CA GLY A 9 -26.85 -11.01 19.08
C GLY A 9 -27.71 -10.26 18.06
N GLY A 10 -27.39 -8.99 17.79
CA GLY A 10 -27.99 -8.20 16.71
C GLY A 10 -27.32 -8.56 15.38
N GLY A 11 -27.77 -9.65 14.76
CA GLY A 11 -27.21 -10.25 13.56
C GLY A 11 -27.52 -9.48 12.28
N ILE A 12 -26.81 -8.38 12.05
CA ILE A 12 -26.66 -7.80 10.72
C ILE A 12 -25.15 -7.59 10.57
N GLY A 13 -24.50 -8.43 9.76
CA GLY A 13 -23.11 -8.19 9.37
C GLY A 13 -22.95 -6.78 8.79
N PRO A 14 -21.71 -6.30 8.58
CA PRO A 14 -21.48 -4.92 8.15
C PRO A 14 -22.39 -4.58 6.98
N SER A 15 -23.09 -3.45 7.06
CA SER A 15 -23.97 -2.94 6.01
C SER A 15 -23.23 -2.88 4.67
N PRO A 16 -23.93 -2.90 3.53
CA PRO A 16 -23.29 -2.79 2.22
C PRO A 16 -22.34 -1.58 2.11
N SER A 17 -22.69 -0.46 2.75
CA SER A 17 -21.84 0.74 2.84
C SER A 17 -20.59 0.53 3.69
N GLU A 18 -20.70 -0.16 4.84
CA GLU A 18 -19.54 -0.45 5.71
C GLU A 18 -18.56 -1.41 5.04
N ARG A 19 -19.06 -2.41 4.30
CA ARG A 19 -18.18 -3.31 3.50
C ARG A 19 -17.48 -2.56 2.38
N ALA A 20 -18.20 -1.73 1.63
CA ALA A 20 -17.60 -0.91 0.58
C ALA A 20 -16.56 0.07 1.13
N MET A 21 -16.76 0.59 2.35
CA MET A 21 -15.78 1.44 3.03
C MET A 21 -14.53 0.64 3.42
N ALA A 22 -14.71 -0.55 4.00
CA ALA A 22 -13.61 -1.44 4.35
C ALA A 22 -12.78 -1.83 3.12
N GLU A 23 -13.43 -2.21 2.01
CA GLU A 23 -12.75 -2.53 0.74
C GLU A 23 -11.91 -1.36 0.21
N ARG A 24 -12.37 -0.11 0.38
CA ARG A 24 -11.60 1.07 -0.01
C ARG A 24 -10.37 1.28 0.87
N PHE A 25 -10.49 1.07 2.18
CA PHE A 25 -9.35 1.12 3.10
C PHE A 25 -8.34 0.01 2.82
N ASP A 26 -8.81 -1.23 2.63
CA ASP A 26 -7.95 -2.36 2.24
C ASP A 26 -7.20 -2.04 0.95
N ARG A 27 -7.89 -1.44 -0.04
CA ARG A 27 -7.25 -1.04 -1.30
C ARG A 27 -6.20 0.05 -1.12
N ILE A 28 -6.42 1.00 -0.22
CA ILE A 28 -5.42 2.04 0.10
C ILE A 28 -4.18 1.41 0.74
N ASP A 29 -4.37 0.49 1.68
CA ASP A 29 -3.29 -0.19 2.38
C ASP A 29 -2.48 -1.09 1.43
N GLU A 30 -3.13 -1.82 0.53
CA GLU A 30 -2.46 -2.58 -0.53
C GLU A 30 -1.57 -1.70 -1.41
N LEU A 31 -2.10 -0.57 -1.88
CA LEU A 31 -1.33 0.36 -2.74
C LEU A 31 -0.11 0.93 -2.00
N ARG A 32 -0.24 1.19 -0.70
CA ARG A 32 0.86 1.66 0.15
C ARG A 32 1.91 0.59 0.37
N ALA A 33 1.49 -0.65 0.61
CA ALA A 33 2.39 -1.78 0.77
C ALA A 33 3.18 -2.05 -0.51
N GLU A 34 2.50 -2.07 -1.66
CA GLU A 34 3.15 -2.24 -2.97
C GLU A 34 4.15 -1.11 -3.25
N ALA A 35 3.80 0.14 -2.96
CA ALA A 35 4.72 1.26 -3.10
C ALA A 35 5.97 1.12 -2.21
N LEU A 36 5.80 0.67 -0.97
CA LEU A 36 6.90 0.48 -0.02
C LEU A 36 7.85 -0.63 -0.48
N ASP A 37 7.33 -1.72 -1.04
CA ASP A 37 8.17 -2.80 -1.54
C ASP A 37 8.99 -2.39 -2.76
N LEU A 38 8.41 -1.58 -3.67
CA LEU A 38 9.15 -1.00 -4.79
C LEU A 38 10.27 -0.07 -4.32
N GLU A 39 10.06 0.69 -3.26
CA GLU A 39 11.10 1.55 -2.70
C GLU A 39 12.22 0.78 -2.02
N ARG A 40 11.90 -0.32 -1.33
CA ARG A 40 12.92 -1.21 -0.78
C ARG A 40 13.80 -1.79 -1.88
N GLN A 41 13.19 -2.19 -3.00
CA GLN A 41 13.90 -2.67 -4.18
C GLN A 41 14.81 -1.56 -4.74
N ALA A 42 14.28 -0.35 -4.95
CA ALA A 42 15.06 0.78 -5.47
C ALA A 42 16.27 1.13 -4.58
N VAL A 43 16.09 1.13 -3.25
CA VAL A 43 17.19 1.36 -2.30
C VAL A 43 18.25 0.26 -2.40
N ALA A 44 17.83 -1.00 -2.52
CA ALA A 44 18.78 -2.10 -2.70
C ALA A 44 19.60 -1.94 -3.99
N ASP A 45 18.95 -1.54 -5.08
CA ASP A 45 19.60 -1.34 -6.39
C ASP A 45 20.55 -0.12 -6.41
N ARG A 46 20.29 0.90 -5.57
CA ARG A 46 21.19 2.06 -5.37
C ARG A 46 22.40 1.77 -4.48
N HIS A 47 22.43 0.65 -3.77
CA HIS A 47 23.55 0.24 -2.94
C HIS A 47 24.24 -1.01 -3.47
N PRO A 48 24.76 -0.97 -4.71
CA PRO A 48 25.44 -2.12 -5.27
C PRO A 48 26.76 -2.37 -4.53
N PRO A 49 27.28 -3.61 -4.54
CA PRO A 49 28.56 -3.92 -3.92
C PRO A 49 29.68 -3.04 -4.49
N LEU A 50 30.66 -2.67 -3.65
CA LEU A 50 31.81 -1.82 -3.99
C LEU A 50 32.51 -2.18 -5.31
N ARG A 51 32.45 -3.46 -5.72
CA ARG A 51 33.07 -3.97 -6.95
C ARG A 51 32.46 -3.43 -8.25
N THR A 52 31.20 -3.01 -8.22
CA THR A 52 30.49 -2.47 -9.39
C THR A 52 30.46 -0.95 -9.41
N ALA A 53 31.11 -0.29 -8.43
CA ALA A 53 31.14 1.15 -8.32
C ALA A 53 31.81 1.82 -9.55
N GLY A 54 31.16 2.82 -10.15
CA GLY A 54 31.64 3.55 -11.33
C GLY A 54 31.53 2.77 -12.66
N SER A 55 30.84 1.63 -12.68
CA SER A 55 30.69 0.80 -13.89
C SER A 55 29.41 1.11 -14.67
N TYR A 56 29.37 0.69 -15.93
CA TYR A 56 28.14 0.70 -16.75
C TYR A 56 27.00 -0.08 -16.08
N LEU A 57 27.31 -1.14 -15.33
CA LEU A 57 26.31 -1.91 -14.58
C LEU A 57 25.68 -1.07 -13.45
N GLN A 58 26.47 -0.25 -12.74
CA GLN A 58 25.90 0.66 -11.73
C GLN A 58 24.94 1.66 -12.37
N MET A 59 25.30 2.22 -13.54
CA MET A 59 24.42 3.17 -14.23
C MET A 59 23.08 2.52 -14.63
N LEU A 60 23.10 1.24 -15.03
CA LEU A 60 21.87 0.51 -15.33
C LEU A 60 21.03 0.24 -14.07
N THR A 61 21.65 -0.18 -12.96
CA THR A 61 20.92 -0.42 -11.69
C THR A 61 20.33 0.86 -11.13
N GLU A 62 21.02 2.00 -11.28
CA GLU A 62 20.46 3.31 -10.91
C GLU A 62 19.26 3.69 -11.77
N ALA A 63 19.29 3.42 -13.08
CA ALA A 63 18.16 3.68 -13.96
C ALA A 63 16.94 2.79 -13.63
N GLU A 64 17.18 1.53 -13.25
CA GLU A 64 16.15 0.62 -12.76
C GLU A 64 15.55 1.10 -11.43
N ALA A 65 16.38 1.55 -10.49
CA ALA A 65 15.95 2.15 -9.23
C ALA A 65 15.05 3.38 -9.44
N ASP A 66 15.43 4.27 -10.36
CA ASP A 66 14.63 5.44 -10.73
C ASP A 66 13.26 5.04 -11.30
N ASP A 67 13.18 3.96 -12.08
CA ASP A 67 11.92 3.44 -12.60
C ASP A 67 11.02 2.85 -11.51
N LEU A 68 11.62 2.16 -10.54
CA LEU A 68 10.92 1.63 -9.36
C LEU A 68 10.35 2.76 -8.50
N GLU A 69 11.13 3.80 -8.23
CA GLU A 69 10.67 4.99 -7.50
C GLU A 69 9.52 5.70 -8.23
N ARG A 70 9.63 5.86 -9.56
CA ARG A 70 8.53 6.43 -10.37
C ARG A 70 7.25 5.61 -10.26
N ARG A 71 7.34 4.28 -10.18
CA ARG A 71 6.17 3.40 -9.99
C ARG A 71 5.59 3.56 -8.59
N ALA A 72 6.42 3.56 -7.55
CA ALA A 72 6.00 3.76 -6.17
C ALA A 72 5.25 5.10 -5.98
N LEU A 73 5.75 6.19 -6.58
CA LEU A 73 5.08 7.50 -6.52
C LEU A 73 3.70 7.49 -7.18
N ARG A 74 3.50 6.74 -8.28
CA ARG A 74 2.18 6.60 -8.90
C ARG A 74 1.20 5.87 -8.00
N LEU A 75 1.65 4.81 -7.32
CA LEU A 75 0.82 4.06 -6.36
C LEU A 75 0.43 4.94 -5.17
N ARG A 76 1.37 5.69 -4.60
CA ARG A 76 1.08 6.65 -3.52
C ARG A 76 0.09 7.73 -3.92
N ARG A 77 0.26 8.28 -5.13
CA ARG A 77 -0.71 9.24 -5.67
C ARG A 77 -2.10 8.62 -5.74
N ARG A 78 -2.21 7.39 -6.23
CA ARG A 78 -3.50 6.69 -6.32
C ARG A 78 -4.11 6.44 -4.94
N ALA A 79 -3.31 6.05 -3.96
CA ALA A 79 -3.76 5.89 -2.58
C ALA A 79 -4.29 7.22 -2.00
N ALA A 80 -3.58 8.32 -2.21
CA ALA A 80 -4.00 9.65 -1.74
C ALA A 80 -5.29 10.14 -2.43
N GLU A 81 -5.48 9.83 -3.71
CA GLU A 81 -6.74 10.11 -4.42
C GLU A 81 -7.92 9.36 -3.79
N LEU A 82 -7.74 8.08 -3.44
CA LEU A 82 -8.76 7.29 -2.76
C LEU A 82 -9.05 7.80 -1.35
N GLU A 83 -8.03 8.19 -0.58
CA GLU A 83 -8.21 8.81 0.73
C GLU A 83 -8.97 10.14 0.66
N TRP A 84 -8.66 10.95 -0.35
CA TRP A 84 -9.37 12.20 -0.59
C TRP A 84 -10.84 11.96 -0.95
N GLU A 85 -11.14 10.92 -1.74
CA GLU A 85 -12.52 10.52 -2.04
C GLU A 85 -13.28 10.02 -0.81
N LEU A 86 -12.60 9.36 0.15
CA LEU A 86 -13.19 8.90 1.40
C LEU A 86 -13.49 10.04 2.38
N GLY A 87 -12.75 11.14 2.30
CA GLY A 87 -12.93 12.33 3.14
C GLY A 87 -14.00 13.32 2.65
N LYS A 88 -14.63 13.07 1.49
CA LYS A 88 -15.73 13.86 0.92
C LYS A 88 -17.09 13.33 1.37
#